data_AF-R4W6V1-F1
#
_entry.id   AF-R4W6V1-F1
#
_cell.length_a   1.000
_cell.length_b   1.000
_cell.length_c   1.000
_cell.angle_alpha   90.00
_cell.angle_beta   90.00
_cell.angle_gamma   90.00
#
_symmetry.space_group_name_H-M   'P 1'
#
loop_
_entity.id
_entity.type
_entity.pdbx_description
1 polymer ?
#
loop_
_entity_poly.entity_id
_entity_poly.type
_entity_poly.pdbx_seq_one_letter_code
_entity_poly.pdbx_strand_id
1 'polypeptide(L)'
;MFLVALSLLFLAAVPSGAGAAQPPCADAGNDTIVVATPPADDPIGPDGTVAVYHGSELVVHLCQSENSTRTLDDGALQWGTVLESTDERLRIRVEGPTNDSLGTLVTPGTASGPSLAIVDRTVETSLVTGSIPVASADQRASLRRAESTYVQRERLLERQLQRLENATGTVEDGGEPTGDPIGETMATREAYRNASEQFRAELYAVADSSVGGPGSAAALRALGARSTGLENRTRHRLQAHDAVLRDRQRSLTWSLRLRIFGVGAIGILIGGVAGALLPIRRGRAARRRLAQGEWTTYSRRAILLPAAVGLVLLCLGIGWLAVTFGDVIVEVLAP
;
A
#
# COMPACT_ATOMS: atom_id res chain seq x y z
N MET A 1 22.89 -13.65 70.10
CA MET A 1 24.04 -12.79 69.71
C MET A 1 24.22 -12.92 68.21
N PHE A 2 23.99 -11.81 67.51
CA PHE A 2 24.39 -11.40 66.15
C PHE A 2 24.28 -12.35 64.94
N LEU A 3 23.22 -12.09 64.17
CA LEU A 3 23.13 -12.08 62.70
C LEU A 3 24.11 -11.05 62.08
N VAL A 4 24.54 -11.28 60.82
CA VAL A 4 24.83 -10.34 59.69
C VAL A 4 25.76 -11.10 58.73
N ALA A 5 25.28 -11.72 57.64
CA ALA A 5 25.03 -11.13 56.32
C ALA A 5 26.27 -10.43 55.72
N LEU A 6 27.05 -11.16 54.90
CA LEU A 6 28.02 -10.56 53.99
C LEU A 6 27.58 -10.81 52.55
N SER A 7 26.99 -9.75 52.01
CA SER A 7 26.50 -9.54 50.65
C SER A 7 27.60 -9.72 49.59
N LEU A 8 27.37 -10.62 48.63
CA LEU A 8 28.06 -10.61 47.33
C LEU A 8 27.74 -9.30 46.61
N LEU A 9 28.78 -8.53 46.29
CA LEU A 9 28.71 -7.36 45.44
C LEU A 9 28.32 -7.78 44.01
N PHE A 10 27.04 -7.61 43.65
CA PHE A 10 26.64 -7.36 42.27
C PHE A 10 26.66 -5.85 42.06
N LEU A 11 27.77 -5.34 41.51
CA LEU A 11 27.82 -3.98 40.99
C LEU A 11 27.31 -4.02 39.55
N ALA A 12 26.01 -3.76 39.39
CA ALA A 12 25.45 -3.32 38.13
C ALA A 12 25.99 -1.91 37.83
N ALA A 13 27.06 -1.84 37.04
CA ALA A 13 27.43 -0.62 36.32
C ALA A 13 26.87 -0.75 34.90
N VAL A 14 25.89 0.09 34.58
CA VAL A 14 25.37 0.26 33.22
C VAL A 14 26.17 1.38 32.56
N PRO A 15 27.00 1.12 31.54
CA PRO A 15 27.42 2.14 30.62
C PRO A 15 26.51 2.11 29.39
N SER A 16 25.58 3.06 29.33
CA SER A 16 24.96 3.48 28.07
C SER A 16 26.02 4.19 27.22
N GLY A 17 26.70 3.42 26.38
CA GLY A 17 27.65 3.91 25.39
C GLY A 17 28.01 2.76 24.47
N ALA A 18 28.18 3.04 23.17
CA ALA A 18 28.71 2.09 22.20
C ALA A 18 30.18 1.77 22.55
N GLY A 19 30.39 1.00 23.61
CA GLY A 19 31.66 0.41 24.00
C GLY A 19 31.84 -0.88 23.21
N ALA A 20 33.07 -1.14 22.76
CA ALA A 20 33.43 -2.45 22.25
C ALA A 20 32.99 -3.50 23.29
N ALA A 21 32.23 -4.51 22.87
CA ALA A 21 31.76 -5.58 23.75
C ALA A 21 32.96 -6.13 24.55
N GLN A 22 32.84 -6.17 25.88
CA GLN A 22 33.88 -6.75 26.73
C GLN A 22 34.15 -8.19 26.28
N PRO A 23 35.43 -8.63 26.26
CA PRO A 23 35.73 -10.00 25.87
C PRO A 23 35.00 -10.96 26.83
N PRO A 24 34.36 -12.03 26.31
CA PRO A 24 33.42 -12.86 27.07
C PRO A 24 34.04 -13.56 28.30
N CYS A 25 35.36 -13.59 28.41
CA CYS A 25 36.11 -14.16 29.54
C CYS A 25 36.73 -13.13 30.49
N ALA A 26 36.44 -11.84 30.34
CA ALA A 26 37.05 -10.77 31.14
C ALA A 26 36.84 -10.95 32.65
N ASP A 27 35.67 -11.47 33.05
CA ASP A 27 35.27 -11.59 34.45
C ASP A 27 35.43 -13.00 35.02
N ALA A 28 35.89 -13.97 34.21
CA ALA A 28 35.97 -15.38 34.61
C ALA A 28 37.14 -15.69 35.58
N GLY A 29 38.10 -14.77 35.74
CA GLY A 29 39.26 -14.97 36.60
C GLY A 29 40.11 -16.17 36.17
N ASN A 30 40.56 -16.97 37.15
CA ASN A 30 41.34 -18.19 36.91
C ASN A 30 40.50 -19.48 36.89
N ASP A 31 39.19 -19.37 37.12
CA ASP A 31 38.30 -20.52 37.21
C ASP A 31 37.86 -20.98 35.82
N THR A 32 37.60 -22.28 35.65
CA THR A 32 37.03 -22.80 34.40
C THR A 32 35.51 -22.59 34.41
N ILE A 33 35.03 -21.65 33.59
CA ILE A 33 33.63 -21.26 33.50
C ILE A 33 33.20 -21.24 32.03
N VAL A 34 31.98 -21.70 31.77
CA VAL A 34 31.34 -21.57 30.46
C VAL A 34 30.50 -20.30 30.44
N VAL A 35 30.76 -19.44 29.45
CA VAL A 35 30.00 -18.20 29.21
C VAL A 35 29.29 -18.33 27.89
N ALA A 36 28.01 -17.97 27.85
CA ALA A 36 27.23 -17.97 26.62
C ALA A 36 26.81 -16.55 26.24
N THR A 37 26.95 -16.22 24.97
CA THR A 37 26.49 -14.96 24.39
C THR A 37 25.14 -15.22 23.71
N PRO A 38 24.02 -14.70 24.25
CA PRO A 38 22.72 -14.84 23.61
C PRO A 38 22.66 -14.03 22.29
N PRO A 39 21.77 -14.39 21.37
CA PRO A 39 21.64 -13.77 20.05
C PRO A 39 21.12 -12.31 20.06
N ALA A 40 20.73 -11.74 21.21
CA ALA A 40 20.25 -10.35 21.33
C ALA A 40 20.44 -9.79 22.75
N ASP A 41 20.43 -8.44 22.86
CA ASP A 41 20.80 -7.61 24.03
C ASP A 41 19.97 -7.75 25.33
N ASP A 42 19.03 -8.71 25.48
CA ASP A 42 18.42 -8.99 26.81
C ASP A 42 17.53 -10.26 26.85
N PRO A 43 17.37 -10.94 28.02
CA PRO A 43 18.31 -11.05 29.13
C PRO A 43 18.54 -12.52 29.53
N ILE A 44 19.73 -12.74 30.09
CA ILE A 44 19.99 -13.83 31.03
C ILE A 44 18.85 -13.82 32.08
N GLY A 45 18.09 -14.90 32.17
CA GLY A 45 17.06 -15.08 33.18
C GLY A 45 17.64 -15.04 34.60
N PRO A 46 16.77 -14.93 35.62
CA PRO A 46 17.23 -15.03 37.00
C PRO A 46 18.06 -16.30 37.21
N ASP A 47 19.07 -16.22 38.08
CA ASP A 47 19.89 -17.35 38.54
C ASP A 47 20.81 -17.99 37.49
N GLY A 48 21.25 -17.24 36.47
CA GLY A 48 22.23 -17.75 35.49
C GLY A 48 21.63 -18.68 34.44
N THR A 49 20.35 -18.51 34.13
CA THR A 49 19.71 -19.19 32.98
C THR A 49 19.84 -18.33 31.73
N VAL A 50 20.27 -18.88 30.60
CA VAL A 50 20.25 -18.19 29.30
C VAL A 50 18.99 -18.61 28.55
N ALA A 51 18.07 -17.67 28.35
CA ALA A 51 16.88 -17.90 27.55
C ALA A 51 17.23 -17.76 26.06
N VAL A 52 17.05 -18.83 25.29
CA VAL A 52 17.28 -18.83 23.84
C VAL A 52 16.03 -19.27 23.09
N TYR A 53 15.98 -18.97 21.81
CA TYR A 53 14.83 -19.27 20.96
C TYR A 53 15.15 -20.45 20.05
N HIS A 54 14.13 -21.23 19.69
CA HIS A 54 14.28 -22.25 18.66
C HIS A 54 14.76 -21.60 17.33
N GLY A 55 15.76 -22.19 16.69
CA GLY A 55 16.42 -21.69 15.49
C GLY A 55 17.50 -20.64 15.73
N SER A 56 17.60 -20.11 16.95
CA SER A 56 18.58 -19.06 17.24
C SER A 56 20.01 -19.58 17.34
N GLU A 57 20.97 -18.69 17.06
CA GLU A 57 22.39 -19.01 17.18
C GLU A 57 22.90 -18.61 18.56
N LEU A 58 23.48 -19.58 19.25
CA LEU A 58 24.11 -19.44 20.56
C LEU A 58 25.61 -19.59 20.38
N VAL A 59 26.38 -18.63 20.91
CA VAL A 59 27.84 -18.76 20.97
C VAL A 59 28.22 -19.09 22.41
N VAL A 60 28.91 -20.21 22.58
CA VAL A 60 29.39 -20.70 23.87
C VAL A 60 30.90 -20.58 23.88
N HIS A 61 31.44 -20.00 24.96
CA HIS A 61 32.86 -19.79 25.20
C HIS A 61 33.30 -20.55 26.45
N LEU A 62 34.43 -21.24 26.37
CA LEU A 62 35.09 -21.84 27.52
C LEU A 62 36.19 -20.90 28.02
N CYS A 63 35.95 -20.29 29.16
CA CYS A 63 36.92 -19.43 29.83
C CYS A 63 37.73 -20.29 30.81
N GLN A 64 39.04 -20.36 30.61
CA GLN A 64 39.93 -21.19 31.41
C GLN A 64 41.34 -20.59 31.47
N SER A 65 42.15 -21.03 32.44
CA SER A 65 43.57 -20.66 32.51
C SER A 65 44.39 -21.32 31.38
N GLU A 66 45.48 -20.68 30.96
CA GLU A 66 46.34 -21.10 29.84
C GLU A 66 46.89 -22.54 29.95
N ASN A 67 46.89 -23.14 31.15
CA ASN A 67 47.39 -24.49 31.40
C ASN A 67 46.28 -25.55 31.47
N SER A 68 45.02 -25.18 31.22
CA SER A 68 43.90 -26.12 31.21
C SER A 68 43.92 -26.99 29.95
N THR A 69 43.53 -28.25 30.11
CA THR A 69 43.41 -29.23 29.00
C THR A 69 41.95 -29.52 28.66
N ARG A 70 41.02 -28.73 29.21
CA ARG A 70 39.58 -28.89 28.94
C ARG A 70 39.22 -28.25 27.60
N THR A 71 38.30 -28.88 26.90
CA THR A 71 37.77 -28.44 25.61
C THR A 71 36.26 -28.49 25.63
N LEU A 72 35.63 -27.79 24.68
CA LEU A 72 34.22 -27.98 24.40
C LEU A 72 34.00 -29.23 23.53
N ASP A 73 33.04 -30.06 23.93
CA ASP A 73 32.64 -31.30 23.26
C ASP A 73 31.28 -31.11 22.59
N ASP A 74 31.28 -31.20 21.26
CA ASP A 74 30.09 -31.09 20.43
C ASP A 74 29.35 -32.42 20.24
N GLY A 75 29.96 -33.54 20.60
CA GLY A 75 29.42 -34.89 20.38
C GLY A 75 28.21 -35.24 21.24
N ALA A 76 27.97 -34.49 22.32
CA ALA A 76 26.86 -34.69 23.25
C ALA A 76 25.63 -33.80 22.95
N LEU A 77 25.68 -32.96 21.91
CA LEU A 77 24.65 -31.97 21.64
C LEU A 77 23.42 -32.59 20.93
N GLN A 78 22.35 -32.86 21.67
CA GLN A 78 21.11 -33.44 21.11
C GLN A 78 20.03 -32.42 20.74
N TRP A 79 20.16 -31.18 21.21
CA TRP A 79 19.15 -30.13 21.09
C TRP A 79 19.50 -29.04 20.07
N GLY A 80 20.61 -29.19 19.35
CA GLY A 80 21.05 -28.21 18.36
C GLY A 80 22.02 -28.78 17.35
N THR A 81 22.30 -27.99 16.31
CA THR A 81 23.30 -28.29 15.29
C THR A 81 24.51 -27.38 15.49
N VAL A 82 25.71 -27.96 15.44
CA VAL A 82 26.95 -27.20 15.57
C VAL A 82 27.31 -26.57 14.22
N LEU A 83 27.40 -25.24 14.20
CA LEU A 83 27.77 -24.44 13.04
C LEU A 83 29.30 -24.23 12.95
N GLU A 84 29.95 -24.11 14.10
CA GLU A 84 31.39 -23.90 14.24
C GLU A 84 31.86 -24.52 15.55
N SER A 85 33.00 -25.24 15.52
CA SER A 85 33.54 -25.96 16.67
C SER A 85 35.04 -25.75 16.79
N THR A 86 35.47 -25.29 17.96
CA THR A 86 36.88 -25.12 18.36
C THR A 86 37.01 -25.48 19.83
N ASP A 87 38.23 -25.73 20.30
CA ASP A 87 38.50 -26.15 21.68
C ASP A 87 37.90 -25.21 22.74
N GLU A 88 37.81 -23.90 22.44
CA GLU A 88 37.35 -22.86 23.37
C GLU A 88 36.04 -22.20 22.97
N ARG A 89 35.51 -22.49 21.79
CA ARG A 89 34.30 -21.84 21.27
C ARG A 89 33.43 -22.80 20.45
N LEU A 90 32.15 -22.83 20.77
CA LEU A 90 31.10 -23.48 19.99
C LEU A 90 30.09 -22.45 19.49
N ARG A 91 29.74 -22.51 18.21
CA ARG A 91 28.59 -21.80 17.64
C ARG A 91 27.51 -22.82 17.31
N ILE A 92 26.38 -22.73 17.99
CA ILE A 92 25.31 -23.72 17.95
C ILE A 92 24.04 -23.07 17.41
N ARG A 93 23.34 -23.74 16.52
CA ARG A 93 21.94 -23.43 16.19
C ARG A 93 21.03 -24.28 17.03
N VAL A 94 20.16 -23.66 17.81
CA VAL A 94 19.20 -24.36 18.69
C VAL A 94 18.09 -24.98 17.83
N GLU A 95 17.76 -26.25 18.02
CA GLU A 95 16.76 -27.00 17.22
C GLU A 95 15.72 -27.75 18.05
N GLY A 96 15.94 -27.97 19.33
CA GLY A 96 15.02 -28.73 20.16
C GLY A 96 15.05 -28.27 21.61
N PRO A 97 13.97 -28.51 22.39
CA PRO A 97 13.91 -28.10 23.78
C PRO A 97 15.01 -28.80 24.62
N THR A 98 15.60 -28.07 25.56
CA THR A 98 16.55 -28.59 26.54
C THR A 98 16.45 -27.80 27.85
N ASN A 99 16.86 -28.44 28.94
CA ASN A 99 17.11 -27.81 30.24
C ASN A 99 18.57 -28.05 30.68
N ASP A 100 19.44 -28.45 29.76
CA ASP A 100 20.82 -28.80 30.07
C ASP A 100 21.62 -27.55 30.47
N SER A 101 22.57 -27.73 31.37
CA SER A 101 23.58 -26.72 31.64
C SER A 101 24.63 -26.75 30.55
N LEU A 102 25.02 -25.59 30.01
CA LEU A 102 26.11 -25.51 29.03
C LEU A 102 27.45 -25.95 29.62
N GLY A 103 27.57 -26.01 30.95
CA GLY A 103 28.71 -26.57 31.66
C GLY A 103 28.93 -28.07 31.43
N THR A 104 27.93 -28.80 30.93
CA THR A 104 28.05 -30.23 30.57
C THR A 104 28.75 -30.46 29.24
N LEU A 105 28.91 -29.41 28.42
CA LEU A 105 29.64 -29.47 27.15
C LEU A 105 31.16 -29.44 27.32
N VAL A 106 31.69 -29.40 28.55
CA VAL A 106 33.13 -29.30 28.80
C VAL A 106 33.72 -30.67 29.10
N THR A 107 34.75 -31.07 28.36
CA THR A 107 35.43 -32.36 28.53
C THR A 107 36.93 -32.13 28.79
N PRO A 108 37.58 -32.85 29.75
CA PRO A 108 36.99 -33.83 30.67
C PRO A 108 36.26 -33.18 31.86
N GLY A 109 35.11 -33.75 32.23
CA GLY A 109 34.37 -33.41 33.44
C GLY A 109 33.12 -32.57 33.14
N THR A 110 32.82 -31.63 34.03
CA THR A 110 31.85 -30.57 33.80
C THR A 110 32.43 -29.28 34.37
N ALA A 111 32.00 -28.14 33.84
CA ALA A 111 32.33 -26.83 34.35
C ALA A 111 31.08 -26.12 34.88
N SER A 112 31.27 -25.05 35.64
CA SER A 112 30.17 -24.14 35.96
C SER A 112 29.75 -23.41 34.68
N GLY A 113 28.46 -23.41 34.38
CA GLY A 113 27.92 -22.77 33.20
C GLY A 113 26.42 -22.54 33.32
N PRO A 114 25.87 -21.59 32.55
CA PRO A 114 24.46 -21.27 32.63
C PRO A 114 23.58 -22.44 32.17
N SER A 115 22.39 -22.56 32.76
CA SER A 115 21.32 -23.42 32.25
C SER A 115 20.72 -22.81 30.98
N LEU A 116 20.40 -23.63 29.99
CA LEU A 116 19.67 -23.16 28.81
C LEU A 116 18.17 -23.33 29.04
N ALA A 117 17.38 -22.29 28.73
CA ALA A 117 15.92 -22.39 28.70
C ALA A 117 15.42 -21.96 27.32
N ILE A 118 14.67 -22.82 26.65
CA ILE A 118 14.16 -22.53 25.31
C ILE A 118 12.76 -21.95 25.41
N VAL A 119 12.59 -20.73 24.88
CA VAL A 119 11.31 -20.02 24.90
C VAL A 119 10.68 -20.07 23.51
N ASP A 120 9.72 -20.96 23.31
CA ASP A 120 8.96 -21.00 22.06
C ASP A 120 7.95 -19.86 22.00
N ARG A 121 8.18 -18.91 21.10
CA ARG A 121 7.24 -17.84 20.78
C ARG A 121 6.89 -17.92 19.31
N THR A 122 5.60 -18.09 19.03
CA THR A 122 5.10 -18.15 17.65
C THR A 122 3.93 -17.20 17.43
N VAL A 123 3.74 -16.82 16.18
CA VAL A 123 2.64 -15.97 15.70
C VAL A 123 1.94 -16.67 14.56
N GLU A 124 0.66 -16.99 14.75
CA GLU A 124 -0.22 -17.40 13.66
C GLU A 124 -0.53 -16.19 12.77
N THR A 125 -0.52 -16.40 11.46
CA THR A 125 -0.88 -15.36 10.48
C THR A 125 -1.94 -15.88 9.52
N SER A 126 -2.70 -14.96 8.95
CA SER A 126 -3.69 -15.21 7.90
C SER A 126 -3.07 -15.49 6.52
N LEU A 127 -1.76 -15.38 6.38
CA LEU A 127 -1.05 -15.55 5.10
C LEU A 127 -0.58 -16.98 4.83
N VAL A 128 -0.28 -17.74 5.89
CA VAL A 128 0.24 -19.10 5.80
C VAL A 128 -0.45 -20.00 6.82
N THR A 129 -0.67 -21.27 6.46
CA THR A 129 -1.16 -22.27 7.40
C THR A 129 -0.01 -22.67 8.32
N GLY A 130 -0.07 -22.24 9.58
CA GLY A 130 0.93 -22.52 10.61
C GLY A 130 1.33 -21.28 11.40
N SER A 131 2.32 -21.45 12.27
CA SER A 131 2.83 -20.38 13.13
C SER A 131 4.24 -19.98 12.73
N ILE A 132 4.51 -18.68 12.64
CA ILE A 132 5.84 -18.13 12.39
C ILE A 132 6.53 -17.95 13.75
N PRO A 133 7.68 -18.62 13.98
CA PRO A 133 8.45 -18.41 15.21
C PRO A 133 9.06 -17.00 15.23
N VAL A 134 9.19 -16.39 16.41
CA VAL A 134 9.68 -15.02 16.60
C VAL A 134 10.65 -14.93 17.77
N ALA A 135 11.61 -14.01 17.67
CA ALA A 135 12.72 -13.88 18.61
C ALA A 135 12.38 -13.09 19.87
N SER A 136 11.23 -12.39 19.97
CA SER A 136 10.88 -11.67 21.21
C SER A 136 9.38 -11.42 21.35
N ALA A 137 8.96 -10.98 22.55
CA ALA A 137 7.58 -10.59 22.82
C ALA A 137 7.24 -9.28 22.10
N ASP A 138 8.20 -8.36 21.99
CA ASP A 138 8.03 -7.11 21.28
C ASP A 138 7.90 -7.34 19.78
N GLN A 139 8.72 -8.23 19.21
CA GLN A 139 8.62 -8.62 17.80
C GLN A 139 7.29 -9.33 17.53
N ARG A 140 6.84 -10.21 18.43
CA ARG A 140 5.49 -10.80 18.40
C ARG A 140 4.40 -9.72 18.39
N ALA A 141 4.52 -8.73 19.28
CA ALA A 141 3.55 -7.66 19.41
C ALA A 141 3.56 -6.71 18.20
N SER A 142 4.73 -6.43 17.63
CA SER A 142 4.89 -5.60 16.43
C SER A 142 4.30 -6.30 15.21
N LEU A 143 4.67 -7.57 14.98
CA LEU A 143 4.15 -8.37 13.87
C LEU A 143 2.63 -8.50 13.91
N ARG A 144 2.04 -8.78 15.09
CA ARG A 144 0.58 -8.85 15.26
C ARG A 144 -0.12 -7.51 15.01
N ARG A 145 0.47 -6.39 15.43
CA ARG A 145 -0.07 -5.05 15.17
C ARG A 145 0.00 -4.69 13.69
N ALA A 146 1.10 -5.03 13.02
CA ALA A 146 1.26 -4.81 11.60
C ALA A 146 0.29 -5.68 10.78
N GLU A 147 0.12 -6.96 11.15
CA GLU A 147 -0.85 -7.84 10.51
C GLU A 147 -2.29 -7.33 10.69
N SER A 148 -2.70 -6.97 11.92
CA SER A 148 -4.06 -6.50 12.16
C SER A 148 -4.38 -5.23 11.37
N THR A 149 -3.39 -4.31 11.29
CA THR A 149 -3.49 -3.10 10.47
C THR A 149 -3.60 -3.45 8.99
N TYR A 150 -2.76 -4.36 8.48
CA TYR A 150 -2.81 -4.84 7.10
C TYR A 150 -4.19 -5.43 6.75
N VAL A 151 -4.69 -6.37 7.55
CA VAL A 151 -5.99 -7.03 7.33
C VAL A 151 -7.14 -6.03 7.40
N GLN A 152 -7.08 -5.06 8.34
CA GLN A 152 -8.09 -4.01 8.43
C GLN A 152 -8.10 -3.14 7.17
N ARG A 153 -6.92 -2.71 6.69
CA ARG A 153 -6.79 -1.87 5.49
C ARG A 153 -7.17 -2.62 4.23
N GLU A 154 -6.88 -3.91 4.14
CA GLU A 154 -7.33 -4.77 3.05
C GLU A 154 -8.86 -4.80 2.97
N ARG A 155 -9.55 -5.08 4.07
CA ARG A 155 -11.02 -5.09 4.14
C ARG A 155 -11.63 -3.72 3.84
N LEU A 156 -10.94 -2.63 4.17
CA LEU A 156 -11.38 -1.28 3.80
C LEU A 156 -11.26 -1.05 2.30
N LEU A 157 -10.14 -1.45 1.68
CA LEU A 157 -9.96 -1.33 0.24
C LEU A 157 -10.99 -2.18 -0.53
N GLU A 158 -11.24 -3.42 -0.11
CA GLU A 158 -12.25 -4.26 -0.77
C GLU A 158 -13.66 -3.66 -0.70
N ARG A 159 -14.06 -3.11 0.46
CA ARG A 159 -15.33 -2.38 0.58
C ARG A 159 -15.37 -1.14 -0.30
N GLN A 160 -14.26 -0.43 -0.44
CA GLN A 160 -14.20 0.75 -1.29
C GLN A 160 -14.26 0.38 -2.79
N LEU A 161 -13.66 -0.75 -3.18
CA LEU A 161 -13.79 -1.27 -4.54
C LEU A 161 -15.23 -1.65 -4.88
N GLN A 162 -15.99 -2.19 -3.92
CA GLN A 162 -17.43 -2.45 -4.10
C GLN A 162 -18.22 -1.14 -4.26
N ARG A 163 -17.88 -0.09 -3.49
CA ARG A 163 -18.50 1.22 -3.67
C ARG A 163 -18.19 1.85 -5.02
N LEU A 164 -16.95 1.73 -5.50
CA LEU A 164 -16.55 2.16 -6.84
C LEU A 164 -17.32 1.42 -7.93
N GLU A 165 -17.53 0.11 -7.76
CA GLU A 165 -18.37 -0.69 -8.67
C GLU A 165 -19.82 -0.21 -8.69
N ASN A 166 -20.43 0.03 -7.52
CA ASN A 166 -21.78 0.58 -7.44
C ASN A 166 -21.86 1.98 -8.08
N ALA A 167 -20.89 2.85 -7.81
CA ALA A 167 -20.80 4.17 -8.41
C ALA A 167 -20.64 4.10 -9.94
N THR A 168 -19.92 3.09 -10.44
CA THR A 168 -19.82 2.82 -11.88
C THR A 168 -21.20 2.50 -12.46
N GLY A 169 -21.96 1.62 -11.82
CA GLY A 169 -23.34 1.32 -12.23
C GLY A 169 -24.26 2.55 -12.23
N THR A 170 -24.16 3.40 -11.21
CA THR A 170 -24.92 4.68 -11.17
C THR A 170 -24.62 5.56 -12.39
N VAL A 171 -23.35 5.67 -12.80
CA VAL A 171 -22.96 6.46 -13.98
C VAL A 171 -23.48 5.81 -15.27
N GLU A 172 -23.45 4.47 -15.38
CA GLU A 172 -24.01 3.74 -16.52
C GLU A 172 -25.51 4.01 -16.69
N ASP A 173 -26.26 4.06 -15.58
CA ASP A 173 -27.68 4.40 -15.54
C ASP A 173 -27.96 5.90 -15.76
N GLY A 174 -26.91 6.71 -15.94
CA GLY A 174 -26.99 8.15 -16.20
C GLY A 174 -27.22 9.01 -14.97
N GLY A 175 -27.07 8.45 -13.77
CA GLY A 175 -27.08 9.17 -12.50
C GLY A 175 -25.71 9.76 -12.14
N GLU A 176 -25.71 10.56 -11.06
CA GLU A 176 -24.50 11.09 -10.46
C GLU A 176 -24.12 10.28 -9.21
N PRO A 177 -22.89 9.75 -9.12
CA PRO A 177 -22.44 9.02 -7.95
C PRO A 177 -22.31 9.98 -6.75
N THR A 178 -22.62 9.48 -5.55
CA THR A 178 -22.45 10.26 -4.33
C THR A 178 -20.98 10.32 -3.93
N GLY A 179 -20.42 11.54 -3.80
CA GLY A 179 -19.03 11.77 -3.38
C GLY A 179 -18.01 11.57 -4.50
N ASP A 180 -16.73 11.43 -4.13
CA ASP A 180 -15.63 11.16 -5.07
C ASP A 180 -15.14 9.71 -4.92
N PRO A 181 -15.79 8.74 -5.61
CA PRO A 181 -15.45 7.32 -5.46
C PRO A 181 -14.02 7.01 -5.93
N ILE A 182 -13.47 7.77 -6.88
CA ILE A 182 -12.09 7.58 -7.36
C ILE A 182 -11.11 8.06 -6.29
N GLY A 183 -11.26 9.29 -5.81
CA GLY A 183 -10.39 9.88 -4.79
C GLY A 183 -10.38 9.05 -3.51
N GLU A 184 -11.55 8.63 -3.01
CA GLU A 184 -11.66 7.77 -1.84
C GLU A 184 -11.01 6.39 -2.04
N THR A 185 -11.16 5.80 -3.24
CA THR A 185 -10.51 4.52 -3.59
C THR A 185 -8.99 4.68 -3.61
N MET A 186 -8.48 5.77 -4.20
CA MET A 186 -7.04 6.04 -4.27
C MET A 186 -6.44 6.30 -2.89
N ALA A 187 -7.11 7.07 -2.04
CA ALA A 187 -6.68 7.30 -0.66
C ALA A 187 -6.66 5.99 0.15
N THR A 188 -7.68 5.14 -0.01
CA THR A 188 -7.74 3.84 0.68
C THR A 188 -6.67 2.88 0.15
N ARG A 189 -6.38 2.89 -1.15
CA ARG A 189 -5.30 2.12 -1.78
C ARG A 189 -3.93 2.53 -1.23
N GLU A 190 -3.68 3.81 -1.05
CA GLU A 190 -2.43 4.30 -0.49
C GLU A 190 -2.26 3.87 0.97
N ALA A 191 -3.31 3.99 1.79
CA ALA A 191 -3.29 3.48 3.16
C ALA A 191 -3.07 1.96 3.23
N TYR A 192 -3.64 1.19 2.29
CA TYR A 192 -3.37 -0.24 2.16
C TYR A 192 -1.91 -0.54 1.80
N ARG A 193 -1.34 0.20 0.84
CA ARG A 193 0.07 0.03 0.44
C ARG A 193 1.01 0.27 1.60
N ASN A 194 0.83 1.36 2.33
CA ASN A 194 1.65 1.69 3.50
C ASN A 194 1.56 0.58 4.57
N ALA A 195 0.36 0.06 4.83
CA ALA A 195 0.18 -1.05 5.77
C ALA A 195 0.80 -2.37 5.27
N SER A 196 0.71 -2.66 3.97
CA SER A 196 1.34 -3.83 3.35
C SER A 196 2.87 -3.73 3.41
N GLU A 197 3.45 -2.54 3.21
CA GLU A 197 4.90 -2.33 3.31
C GLU A 197 5.38 -2.44 4.74
N GLN A 198 4.64 -1.87 5.70
CA GLN A 198 4.96 -2.01 7.12
C GLN A 198 4.92 -3.47 7.57
N PHE A 199 3.88 -4.22 7.18
CA PHE A 199 3.80 -5.64 7.51
C PHE A 199 4.90 -6.45 6.84
N ARG A 200 5.27 -6.11 5.60
CA ARG A 200 6.40 -6.71 4.90
C ARG A 200 7.72 -6.45 5.63
N ALA A 201 7.95 -5.24 6.13
CA ALA A 201 9.14 -4.89 6.89
C ALA A 201 9.25 -5.71 8.18
N GLU A 202 8.15 -5.89 8.92
CA GLU A 202 8.12 -6.74 10.12
C GLU A 202 8.39 -8.21 9.79
N LEU A 203 7.83 -8.73 8.69
CA LEU A 203 8.13 -10.09 8.24
C LEU A 203 9.60 -10.26 7.83
N TYR A 204 10.23 -9.24 7.25
CA TYR A 204 11.66 -9.26 6.99
C TYR A 204 12.48 -9.19 8.26
N ALA A 205 12.10 -8.37 9.25
CA ALA A 205 12.78 -8.34 10.53
C ALA A 205 12.70 -9.70 11.26
N VAL A 206 11.57 -10.40 11.12
CA VAL A 206 11.43 -11.78 11.60
C VAL A 206 12.30 -12.74 10.79
N ALA A 207 12.31 -12.64 9.46
CA ALA A 207 13.13 -13.49 8.60
C ALA A 207 14.65 -13.30 8.81
N ASP A 208 15.07 -12.07 9.09
CA ASP A 208 16.47 -11.69 9.36
C ASP A 208 16.91 -12.11 10.76
N SER A 209 15.96 -12.19 11.70
CA SER A 209 16.20 -12.90 12.96
C SER A 209 16.48 -14.38 12.67
N SER A 210 17.44 -14.96 13.38
CA SER A 210 17.82 -16.39 13.28
C SER A 210 16.64 -17.35 13.49
N VAL A 211 15.52 -16.85 14.03
CA VAL A 211 14.31 -17.60 14.34
C VAL A 211 13.33 -17.68 13.15
N GLY A 212 13.33 -16.74 12.19
CA GLY A 212 12.22 -16.55 11.25
C GLY A 212 11.88 -17.72 10.32
N GLY A 213 12.84 -18.63 10.09
CA GLY A 213 12.63 -19.91 9.41
C GLY A 213 11.96 -19.84 8.02
N PRO A 214 11.54 -20.98 7.45
CA PRO A 214 10.85 -21.02 6.15
C PRO A 214 9.44 -20.41 6.20
N GLY A 215 8.82 -20.31 7.38
CA GLY A 215 7.49 -19.75 7.58
C GLY A 215 7.40 -18.25 7.23
N SER A 216 8.38 -17.45 7.65
CA SER A 216 8.45 -16.02 7.30
C SER A 216 8.63 -15.80 5.79
N ALA A 217 9.48 -16.60 5.13
CA ALA A 217 9.69 -16.54 3.69
C ALA A 217 8.43 -16.94 2.89
N ALA A 218 7.66 -17.90 3.38
CA ALA A 218 6.37 -18.27 2.80
C ALA A 218 5.33 -17.16 2.99
N ALA A 219 5.27 -16.53 4.17
CA ALA A 219 4.39 -15.41 4.45
C ALA A 219 4.71 -14.19 3.58
N LEU A 220 6.00 -13.87 3.37
CA LEU A 220 6.43 -12.81 2.45
C LEU A 220 5.98 -13.05 1.01
N ARG A 221 6.09 -14.30 0.52
CA ARG A 221 5.61 -14.69 -0.81
C ARG A 221 4.09 -14.58 -0.93
N ALA A 222 3.36 -15.05 0.07
CA ALA A 222 1.90 -14.96 0.12
C ALA A 222 1.43 -13.49 0.15
N LEU A 223 2.07 -12.63 0.95
CA LEU A 223 1.80 -11.20 0.99
C LEU A 223 2.03 -10.54 -0.37
N GLY A 224 3.14 -10.86 -1.04
CA GLY A 224 3.43 -10.34 -2.38
C GLY A 224 2.39 -10.74 -3.42
N ALA A 225 1.98 -12.01 -3.45
CA ALA A 225 0.94 -12.50 -4.35
C ALA A 225 -0.42 -11.82 -4.10
N ARG A 226 -0.80 -11.70 -2.82
CA ARG A 226 -2.07 -11.09 -2.41
C ARG A 226 -2.13 -9.60 -2.72
N SER A 227 -1.06 -8.85 -2.42
CA SER A 227 -0.96 -7.43 -2.75
C SER A 227 -0.98 -7.19 -4.26
N THR A 228 -0.30 -8.02 -5.05
CA THR A 228 -0.35 -7.94 -6.52
C THR A 228 -1.76 -8.21 -7.05
N GLY A 229 -2.45 -9.22 -6.50
CA GLY A 229 -3.82 -9.55 -6.88
C GLY A 229 -4.80 -8.42 -6.58
N LEU A 230 -4.72 -7.81 -5.39
CA LEU A 230 -5.59 -6.71 -5.00
C LEU A 230 -5.30 -5.43 -5.80
N GLU A 231 -4.03 -5.14 -6.08
CA GLU A 231 -3.62 -4.01 -6.91
C GLU A 231 -4.14 -4.14 -8.35
N ASN A 232 -4.05 -5.33 -8.95
CA ASN A 232 -4.59 -5.60 -10.27
C ASN A 232 -6.11 -5.43 -10.31
N ARG A 233 -6.83 -5.95 -9.30
CA ARG A 233 -8.29 -5.73 -9.16
C ARG A 233 -8.62 -4.24 -9.07
N THR A 234 -7.85 -3.48 -8.29
CA THR A 234 -8.06 -2.04 -8.11
C THR A 234 -7.87 -1.29 -9.43
N ARG A 235 -6.78 -1.56 -10.14
CA ARG A 235 -6.51 -0.99 -11.46
C ARG A 235 -7.62 -1.30 -12.46
N HIS A 236 -8.07 -2.54 -12.53
CA HIS A 236 -9.14 -2.95 -13.44
C HIS A 236 -10.45 -2.21 -13.14
N ARG A 237 -10.83 -2.06 -11.86
CA ARG A 237 -12.06 -1.35 -11.46
C ARG A 237 -12.00 0.14 -11.79
N LEU A 238 -10.87 0.80 -11.54
CA LEU A 238 -10.66 2.20 -11.91
C LEU A 238 -10.73 2.41 -13.43
N GLN A 239 -10.09 1.53 -14.21
CA GLN A 239 -10.16 1.60 -15.68
C GLN A 239 -11.57 1.40 -16.23
N ALA A 240 -12.37 0.52 -15.61
CA ALA A 240 -13.76 0.32 -15.98
C ALA A 240 -14.59 1.58 -15.71
N HIS A 241 -14.42 2.20 -14.53
CA HIS A 241 -15.09 3.46 -14.19
C HIS A 241 -14.72 4.59 -15.17
N ASP A 242 -13.43 4.76 -15.47
CA ASP A 242 -12.96 5.75 -16.45
C ASP A 242 -13.47 5.49 -17.87
N ALA A 243 -13.70 4.23 -18.25
CA ALA A 243 -14.29 3.89 -19.54
C ALA A 243 -15.74 4.34 -19.61
N VAL A 244 -16.53 4.06 -18.56
CA VAL A 244 -17.93 4.49 -18.46
C VAL A 244 -18.06 6.01 -18.50
N LEU A 245 -17.23 6.73 -17.74
CA LEU A 245 -17.22 8.20 -17.77
C LEU A 245 -16.93 8.75 -19.18
N ARG A 246 -15.95 8.17 -19.88
CA ARG A 246 -15.61 8.59 -21.26
C ARG A 246 -16.71 8.28 -22.26
N ASP A 247 -17.36 7.13 -22.16
CA ASP A 247 -18.49 6.79 -23.03
C ASP A 247 -19.69 7.70 -22.77
N ARG A 248 -19.93 8.08 -21.51
CA ARG A 248 -20.97 9.06 -21.18
C ARG A 248 -20.65 10.43 -21.78
N GLN A 249 -19.42 10.92 -21.62
CA GLN A 249 -18.97 12.18 -22.25
C GLN A 249 -19.11 12.17 -23.77
N ARG A 250 -18.78 11.05 -24.43
CA ARG A 250 -18.98 10.87 -25.88
C ARG A 250 -20.45 10.90 -26.27
N SER A 251 -21.33 10.25 -25.50
CA SER A 251 -22.77 10.27 -25.76
C SER A 251 -23.38 11.67 -25.62
N LEU A 252 -22.94 12.45 -24.62
CA LEU A 252 -23.38 13.83 -24.40
C LEU A 252 -22.89 14.75 -25.51
N THR A 253 -21.59 14.67 -25.87
CA THR A 253 -21.04 15.47 -26.97
C THR A 253 -21.66 15.12 -28.32
N TRP A 254 -21.96 13.84 -28.57
CA TRP A 254 -22.63 13.41 -29.79
C TRP A 254 -24.08 13.90 -29.85
N SER A 255 -24.82 13.84 -28.75
CA SER A 255 -26.19 14.36 -28.69
C SER A 255 -26.25 15.89 -28.85
N LEU A 256 -25.28 16.62 -28.27
CA LEU A 256 -25.10 18.06 -28.48
C LEU A 256 -24.81 18.38 -29.95
N ARG A 257 -23.90 17.65 -30.59
CA ARG A 257 -23.60 17.81 -32.02
C ARG A 257 -24.83 17.57 -32.87
N LEU A 258 -25.59 16.50 -32.63
CA LEU A 258 -26.82 16.21 -33.35
C LEU A 258 -27.88 17.28 -33.18
N ARG A 259 -28.04 17.85 -31.98
CA ARG A 259 -28.96 18.97 -31.75
C ARG A 259 -28.50 20.23 -32.51
N ILE A 260 -27.22 20.57 -32.47
CA ILE A 260 -26.66 21.73 -33.18
C ILE A 260 -26.83 21.57 -34.70
N PHE A 261 -26.49 20.40 -35.25
CA PHE A 261 -26.66 20.13 -36.69
C PHE A 261 -28.14 20.05 -37.08
N GLY A 262 -29.00 19.47 -36.24
CA GLY A 262 -30.45 19.39 -36.49
C GLY A 262 -31.10 20.77 -36.53
N VAL A 263 -30.83 21.63 -35.54
CA VAL A 263 -31.34 23.00 -35.50
C VAL A 263 -30.74 23.83 -36.64
N GLY A 264 -29.44 23.67 -36.92
CA GLY A 264 -28.78 24.34 -38.05
C GLY A 264 -29.37 23.94 -39.40
N ALA A 265 -29.63 22.65 -39.63
CA ALA A 265 -30.23 22.16 -40.87
C ALA A 265 -31.67 22.67 -41.07
N ILE A 266 -32.48 22.69 -40.00
CA ILE A 266 -33.84 23.25 -40.04
C ILE A 266 -33.78 24.77 -40.33
N GLY A 267 -32.87 25.50 -39.68
CA GLY A 267 -32.65 26.92 -39.94
C GLY A 267 -32.23 27.22 -41.38
N ILE A 268 -31.31 26.41 -41.95
CA ILE A 268 -30.85 26.54 -43.33
C ILE A 268 -31.97 26.20 -44.32
N LEU A 269 -32.78 25.16 -44.06
CA LEU A 269 -33.90 24.80 -44.93
C LEU A 269 -34.98 25.89 -44.95
N ILE A 270 -35.37 26.41 -43.78
CA ILE A 270 -36.38 27.48 -43.70
C ILE A 270 -35.84 28.79 -44.30
N GLY A 271 -34.60 29.15 -43.99
CA GLY A 271 -33.94 30.35 -44.54
C GLY A 271 -33.68 30.27 -46.05
N GLY A 272 -33.29 29.09 -46.56
CA GLY A 272 -33.03 28.85 -47.99
C GLY A 272 -34.29 28.88 -48.84
N VAL A 273 -35.40 28.28 -48.37
CA VAL A 273 -36.69 28.33 -49.08
C VAL A 273 -37.26 29.76 -49.08
N ALA A 274 -37.20 30.47 -47.95
CA ALA A 274 -37.64 31.87 -47.88
C ALA A 274 -36.77 32.82 -48.73
N GLY A 275 -35.45 32.60 -48.76
CA GLY A 275 -34.50 33.39 -49.54
C GLY A 275 -34.62 33.18 -51.06
N ALA A 276 -34.94 31.97 -51.52
CA ALA A 276 -35.10 31.66 -52.94
C ALA A 276 -36.43 32.18 -53.55
N LEU A 277 -37.50 32.28 -52.74
CA LEU A 277 -38.82 32.72 -53.19
C LEU A 277 -38.93 34.24 -53.48
N LEU A 278 -38.17 35.06 -52.75
CA LEU A 278 -38.15 36.52 -52.90
C LEU A 278 -37.65 37.02 -54.27
N PRO A 279 -36.53 36.54 -54.84
CA PRO A 279 -36.05 36.99 -56.14
C PRO A 279 -36.90 36.48 -57.31
N ILE A 280 -37.52 35.29 -57.20
CA ILE A 280 -38.33 34.71 -58.29
C ILE A 280 -39.63 35.50 -58.52
N ARG A 281 -40.28 36.01 -57.46
CA ARG A 281 -41.48 36.86 -57.61
C ARG A 281 -41.16 38.25 -58.15
N ARG A 282 -40.05 38.87 -57.74
CA ARG A 282 -39.65 40.20 -58.25
C ARG A 282 -39.03 40.15 -59.65
N GLY A 283 -38.34 39.07 -60.02
CA GLY A 283 -37.79 38.87 -61.37
C GLY A 283 -38.86 38.80 -62.47
N ARG A 284 -40.06 38.27 -62.17
CA ARG A 284 -41.20 38.26 -63.12
C ARG A 284 -41.80 39.65 -63.35
N ALA A 285 -41.76 40.53 -62.35
CA ALA A 285 -42.19 41.93 -62.49
C ALA A 285 -41.15 42.78 -63.24
N ALA A 286 -39.85 42.52 -63.05
CA ALA A 286 -38.77 43.20 -63.75
C ALA A 286 -38.71 42.83 -65.25
N ARG A 287 -38.96 41.56 -65.61
CA ARG A 287 -39.04 41.14 -67.03
C ARG A 287 -40.16 41.82 -67.81
N ARG A 288 -41.28 42.19 -67.16
CA ARG A 288 -42.37 42.94 -67.80
C ARG A 288 -42.01 44.42 -68.02
N ARG A 289 -41.14 44.99 -67.20
CA ARG A 289 -40.71 46.41 -67.29
C ARG A 289 -39.54 46.61 -68.26
N LEU A 290 -38.64 45.65 -68.37
CA LEU A 290 -37.57 45.66 -69.39
C LEU A 290 -38.09 45.54 -70.83
N ALA A 291 -39.27 44.95 -71.03
CA ALA A 291 -39.94 44.93 -72.33
C ALA A 291 -40.49 46.31 -72.76
N GLN A 292 -40.50 47.32 -71.88
CA GLN A 292 -41.02 48.66 -72.13
C GLN A 292 -39.93 49.76 -72.16
N GLY A 293 -38.64 49.39 -72.14
CA GLY A 293 -37.54 50.33 -72.40
C GLY A 293 -37.25 51.35 -71.30
N GLU A 294 -37.82 51.22 -70.09
CA GLU A 294 -37.51 52.11 -68.97
C GLU A 294 -36.24 51.65 -68.22
N TRP A 295 -35.24 52.54 -68.17
CA TRP A 295 -34.03 52.36 -67.39
C TRP A 295 -34.33 52.58 -65.90
N THR A 296 -34.32 51.51 -65.12
CA THR A 296 -34.60 51.60 -63.68
C THR A 296 -33.34 52.02 -62.91
N THR A 297 -33.35 53.22 -62.35
CA THR A 297 -32.43 53.61 -61.27
C THR A 297 -32.77 52.82 -60.01
N TYR A 298 -31.87 51.92 -59.61
CA TYR A 298 -32.01 51.17 -58.36
C TYR A 298 -31.89 52.13 -57.17
N SER A 299 -33.01 52.48 -56.55
CA SER A 299 -32.97 53.29 -55.32
C SER A 299 -32.26 52.50 -54.21
N ARG A 300 -31.33 53.14 -53.49
CA ARG A 300 -30.60 52.55 -52.32
C ARG A 300 -31.54 51.86 -51.30
N ARG A 301 -32.80 52.28 -51.22
CA ARG A 301 -33.83 51.70 -50.36
C ARG A 301 -34.15 50.24 -50.71
N ALA A 302 -34.03 49.83 -51.99
CA ALA A 302 -34.32 48.46 -52.41
C ALA A 302 -33.27 47.44 -51.94
N ILE A 303 -32.03 47.89 -51.66
CA ILE A 303 -30.93 47.05 -51.16
C ILE A 303 -30.89 47.05 -49.63
N LEU A 304 -31.21 48.17 -48.99
CA LEU A 304 -31.19 48.29 -47.53
C LEU A 304 -32.31 47.53 -46.82
N LEU A 305 -33.49 47.41 -47.45
CA LEU A 305 -34.65 46.81 -46.81
C LEU A 305 -34.49 45.30 -46.56
N PRO A 306 -33.98 44.47 -47.50
CA PRO A 306 -33.64 43.07 -47.23
C PRO A 306 -32.56 42.91 -46.16
N ALA A 307 -31.55 43.79 -46.16
CA ALA A 307 -30.46 43.75 -45.18
C ALA A 307 -30.96 44.08 -43.77
N ALA A 308 -31.83 45.09 -43.63
CA ALA A 308 -32.44 45.46 -42.36
C ALA A 308 -33.37 44.35 -41.85
N VAL A 309 -34.18 43.73 -42.71
CA VAL A 309 -35.02 42.59 -42.33
C VAL A 309 -34.18 41.37 -41.94
N GLY A 310 -33.08 41.11 -42.64
CA GLY A 310 -32.12 40.08 -42.28
C GLY A 310 -31.47 40.32 -40.92
N LEU A 311 -31.07 41.56 -40.63
CA LEU A 311 -30.51 41.94 -39.34
C LEU A 311 -31.53 41.76 -38.19
N VAL A 312 -32.79 42.16 -38.43
CA VAL A 312 -33.88 42.01 -37.44
C VAL A 312 -34.16 40.52 -37.16
N LEU A 313 -34.20 39.68 -38.19
CA LEU A 313 -34.37 38.23 -38.02
C LEU A 313 -33.18 37.59 -37.31
N LEU A 314 -31.96 38.07 -37.55
CA LEU A 314 -30.76 37.61 -36.86
C LEU A 314 -30.78 38.00 -35.37
N CYS A 315 -31.17 39.24 -35.05
CA CYS A 315 -31.34 39.68 -33.66
C CYS A 315 -32.47 38.92 -32.94
N LEU A 316 -33.60 38.67 -33.61
CA LEU A 316 -34.69 37.85 -33.06
C LEU A 316 -34.27 36.39 -32.87
N GLY A 317 -33.48 35.84 -33.79
CA GLY A 317 -32.93 34.49 -33.66
C GLY A 317 -31.97 34.37 -32.47
N ILE A 318 -31.05 35.33 -32.29
CA ILE A 318 -30.15 35.38 -31.14
C ILE A 318 -30.94 35.54 -29.83
N GLY A 319 -31.94 36.43 -29.82
CA GLY A 319 -32.80 36.64 -28.65
C GLY A 319 -33.61 35.40 -28.28
N TRP A 320 -34.18 34.71 -29.26
CA TRP A 320 -34.91 33.45 -29.03
C TRP A 320 -33.99 32.35 -28.50
N LEU A 321 -32.77 32.25 -29.03
CA LEU A 321 -31.78 31.27 -28.59
C LEU A 321 -31.29 31.56 -27.16
N ALA A 322 -31.13 32.84 -26.81
CA ALA A 322 -30.81 33.27 -25.44
C ALA A 322 -31.95 32.98 -24.44
N VAL A 323 -33.22 33.08 -24.85
CA VAL A 323 -34.37 32.78 -23.98
C VAL A 323 -34.59 31.27 -23.81
N THR A 324 -34.33 30.47 -24.84
CA THR A 324 -34.58 29.01 -24.81
C THR A 324 -33.41 28.20 -24.25
N PHE A 325 -32.18 28.71 -24.35
CA PHE A 325 -30.97 28.05 -23.85
C PHE A 325 -30.25 28.84 -22.75
N GLY A 326 -30.77 30.01 -22.35
CA GLY A 326 -30.17 30.85 -21.30
C GLY A 326 -29.99 30.12 -19.98
N ASP A 327 -31.02 29.41 -19.53
CA ASP A 327 -30.95 28.67 -18.25
C ASP A 327 -29.91 27.54 -18.30
N VAL A 328 -29.79 26.83 -19.42
CA VAL A 328 -28.84 25.71 -19.59
C VAL A 328 -27.38 26.19 -19.69
N ILE A 329 -27.14 27.42 -20.15
CA ILE A 329 -25.77 27.98 -20.24
C ILE A 329 -25.36 28.64 -18.93
N VAL A 330 -26.29 29.26 -18.20
CA VAL A 330 -26.01 29.87 -16.89
C VAL A 330 -25.76 28.80 -15.83
N GLU A 331 -26.46 27.66 -15.87
CA GLU A 331 -26.26 26.52 -14.96
C GLU A 331 -24.93 25.78 -15.19
N VAL A 332 -24.27 25.99 -16.33
CA VAL A 332 -22.93 25.43 -16.64
C VAL A 332 -21.79 26.42 -16.34
N LEU A 333 -22.07 27.73 -16.25
CA LEU A 333 -21.08 28.78 -15.96
C LEU A 333 -21.09 29.29 -14.52
N ALA A 334 -22.16 29.02 -13.76
CA ALA A 334 -22.20 29.24 -12.32
C ALA A 334 -22.18 27.86 -11.63
N PRO A 335 -21.00 27.36 -11.21
CA PRO A 335 -20.93 26.18 -10.35
C PRO A 335 -21.56 26.43 -8.98
#